data_AF-G5BEL0-F1
#
_entry.id   AF-G5BEL0-F1
#
_cell.length_a   1.000
_cell.length_b   1.000
_cell.length_c   1.000
_cell.angle_alpha   90.00
_cell.angle_beta   90.00
_cell.angle_gamma   90.00
#
_symmetry.space_group_name_H-M   'P 1'
#
loop_
_entity.id
_entity.type
_entity.pdbx_description
1 polymer ?
#
loop_
_entity_poly.entity_id
_entity_poly.type
_entity_poly.pdbx_seq_one_letter_code
_entity_poly.pdbx_strand_id
1 'polypeptide(L)'
;MEKQISVADLLASFNDQSTSDYMVVYLRLLTSGYLQHESKFFERFIEGGRTVKFCQQEGEPICKESDHIHIPALAQALSVSIQVEYMDRCEGGANNPRIFLEGSKPKIYLLYQPGHYDILYK
;
A
#
# COMPACT_ATOMS: atom_id res chain seq x y z
N MET A 1 15.61 7.72 -27.95
CA MET A 1 16.49 7.91 -26.77
C MET A 1 15.57 8.17 -25.61
N GLU A 2 15.35 7.19 -24.73
CA GLU A 2 14.59 7.42 -23.51
C GLU A 2 15.41 8.38 -22.63
N LYS A 3 14.81 9.50 -22.24
CA LYS A 3 15.46 10.45 -21.34
C LYS A 3 15.60 9.75 -20.00
N GLN A 4 16.83 9.53 -19.55
CA GLN A 4 17.08 8.97 -18.22
C GLN A 4 16.63 10.01 -17.19
N ILE A 5 15.59 9.67 -16.43
CA ILE A 5 15.04 10.52 -15.37
C ILE A 5 15.86 10.24 -14.11
N SER A 6 16.38 11.29 -13.46
CA SER A 6 17.10 11.13 -12.20
C SER A 6 16.12 10.90 -11.04
N VAL A 7 16.62 10.36 -9.92
CA VAL A 7 15.80 10.23 -8.70
C VAL A 7 15.29 11.59 -8.22
N ALA A 8 16.08 12.66 -8.39
CA ALA A 8 15.68 14.01 -8.03
C ALA A 8 14.51 14.53 -8.90
N ASP A 9 14.52 14.25 -10.20
CA ASP A 9 13.43 14.63 -11.10
C ASP A 9 12.13 13.87 -10.76
N LEU A 10 12.26 12.59 -10.41
CA LEU A 10 11.14 11.77 -9.96
C LEU A 10 10.59 12.31 -8.64
N LEU A 11 11.46 12.56 -7.66
CA LEU A 11 11.07 13.14 -6.37
C LEU A 11 10.41 14.51 -6.52
N ALA A 12 10.86 15.34 -7.45
CA ALA A 12 10.21 16.61 -7.76
C ALA A 12 8.77 16.40 -8.27
N SER A 13 8.55 15.36 -9.08
CA SER A 13 7.22 15.01 -9.58
C SER A 13 6.31 14.45 -8.48
N PHE A 14 6.85 13.64 -7.57
CA PHE A 14 6.12 13.12 -6.40
C PHE A 14 5.79 14.22 -5.36
N ASN A 15 6.50 15.34 -5.37
CA ASN A 15 6.23 16.51 -4.54
C ASN A 15 5.36 17.58 -5.22
N ASP A 16 5.02 17.42 -6.50
CA ASP A 16 3.95 18.21 -7.09
C ASP A 16 2.59 17.67 -6.60
N GLN A 17 1.84 18.52 -5.88
CA GLN A 17 0.61 18.10 -5.20
C GLN A 17 -0.37 17.43 -6.16
N SER A 18 -0.60 18.05 -7.33
CA SER A 18 -1.57 17.52 -8.30
C SER A 18 -1.14 16.15 -8.83
N THR A 19 0.13 16.03 -9.24
CA THR A 19 0.70 14.79 -9.78
C THR A 19 0.67 13.68 -8.75
N SER A 20 1.08 13.99 -7.52
CA SER A 20 1.09 13.05 -6.38
C SER A 20 -0.32 12.58 -6.05
N ASP A 21 -1.29 13.51 -5.94
CA ASP A 21 -2.69 13.18 -5.65
C ASP A 21 -3.31 12.31 -6.74
N TYR A 22 -3.04 12.59 -8.02
CA TYR A 22 -3.50 11.75 -9.13
C TYR A 22 -2.93 10.33 -9.06
N MET A 23 -1.64 10.18 -8.71
CA MET A 23 -1.03 8.86 -8.52
C MET A 23 -1.69 8.11 -7.35
N VAL A 24 -1.93 8.78 -6.22
CA VAL A 24 -2.60 8.19 -5.06
C VAL A 24 -4.02 7.74 -5.39
N VAL A 25 -4.79 8.57 -6.10
CA VAL A 25 -6.14 8.22 -6.56
C VAL A 25 -6.12 6.98 -7.44
N TYR A 26 -5.19 6.92 -8.40
CA TYR A 26 -5.08 5.75 -9.28
C TYR A 26 -4.76 4.47 -8.49
N LEU A 27 -3.81 4.52 -7.56
CA LEU A 27 -3.46 3.37 -6.71
C LEU A 27 -4.62 2.94 -5.81
N ARG A 28 -5.42 3.89 -5.31
CA ARG A 28 -6.65 3.60 -4.54
C ARG A 28 -7.69 2.89 -5.40
N LEU A 29 -7.94 3.39 -6.61
CA LEU A 29 -8.88 2.76 -7.55
C LEU A 29 -8.42 1.36 -7.96
N LEU A 30 -7.13 1.16 -8.18
CA LEU A 30 -6.57 -0.16 -8.49
C LEU A 30 -6.76 -1.13 -7.32
N THR A 31 -6.49 -0.67 -6.10
CA THR A 31 -6.70 -1.45 -4.87
C THR A 31 -8.18 -1.81 -4.69
N SER A 32 -9.08 -0.84 -4.87
CA SER A 32 -10.54 -1.04 -4.85
C SER A 32 -10.96 -2.08 -5.89
N GLY A 33 -10.49 -1.94 -7.13
CA GLY A 33 -10.79 -2.89 -8.21
C GLY A 33 -10.34 -4.31 -7.89
N TYR A 34 -9.15 -4.47 -7.30
CA TYR A 34 -8.64 -5.79 -6.89
C TYR A 34 -9.45 -6.39 -5.73
N LEU A 35 -9.77 -5.59 -4.71
CA LEU A 35 -10.62 -6.02 -3.59
C LEU A 35 -12.00 -6.48 -4.07
N GLN A 36 -12.58 -5.79 -5.06
CA GLN A 36 -13.86 -6.17 -5.66
C GLN A 36 -13.75 -7.44 -6.52
N HIS A 37 -12.66 -7.59 -7.29
CA HIS A 37 -12.40 -8.78 -8.10
C HIS A 37 -12.27 -10.04 -7.23
N GLU A 38 -11.52 -9.94 -6.13
CA GLU A 38 -11.27 -11.02 -5.18
C GLU A 38 -12.22 -10.97 -3.96
N SER A 39 -13.43 -10.44 -4.14
CA SER A 39 -14.34 -10.12 -3.02
C SER A 39 -14.60 -11.30 -2.09
N LYS A 40 -14.79 -12.51 -2.63
CA LYS A 40 -15.01 -13.75 -1.85
C LYS A 40 -13.88 -14.07 -0.88
N PHE A 41 -12.64 -13.72 -1.24
CA PHE A 41 -11.48 -13.89 -0.37
C PHE A 41 -11.49 -12.80 0.70
N PHE A 42 -11.67 -11.54 0.28
CA PHE A 42 -11.57 -10.37 1.17
C PHE A 42 -12.75 -10.18 2.13
N GLU A 43 -13.94 -10.73 1.82
CA GLU A 43 -15.13 -10.67 2.69
C GLU A 43 -14.86 -11.19 4.11
N ARG A 44 -13.92 -12.13 4.26
CA ARG A 44 -13.54 -12.71 5.56
C ARG A 44 -12.75 -11.76 6.45
N PHE A 45 -12.15 -10.72 5.86
CA PHE A 45 -11.32 -9.73 6.53
C PHE A 45 -12.06 -8.40 6.73
N ILE A 46 -13.27 -8.26 6.17
CA ILE A 46 -14.08 -7.03 6.22
C ILE A 46 -15.31 -7.27 7.10
N GLU A 47 -15.45 -6.48 8.16
CA GLU A 47 -16.59 -6.58 9.06
C GLU A 47 -17.93 -6.44 8.32
N GLY A 48 -18.80 -7.43 8.51
CA GLY A 48 -20.12 -7.48 7.90
C GLY A 48 -20.15 -7.91 6.42
N GLY A 49 -19.03 -8.36 5.83
CA GLY A 49 -19.02 -8.94 4.48
C GLY A 49 -19.39 -7.96 3.36
N ARG A 50 -19.10 -6.67 3.54
CA ARG A 50 -19.54 -5.60 2.63
C ARG A 50 -18.40 -5.07 1.75
N THR A 51 -17.68 -5.95 1.04
CA THR A 51 -16.47 -5.57 0.27
C THR A 51 -16.69 -4.41 -0.72
N VAL A 52 -17.80 -4.42 -1.47
CA VAL A 52 -18.12 -3.34 -2.42
C VAL A 52 -18.40 -2.01 -1.70
N LYS A 53 -19.15 -2.03 -0.59
CA LYS A 53 -19.41 -0.80 0.19
C LYS A 53 -18.16 -0.31 0.92
N PHE A 54 -17.31 -1.23 1.39
CA PHE A 54 -16.01 -0.90 1.98
C PHE A 54 -15.13 -0.16 0.96
N CYS A 55 -15.06 -0.64 -0.28
CA CYS A 55 -14.33 0.03 -1.34
C CYS A 55 -14.80 1.47 -1.56
N GLN A 56 -16.13 1.69 -1.63
CA GLN A 56 -16.71 3.02 -1.80
C GLN A 56 -16.50 3.96 -0.60
N GLN A 57 -16.41 3.41 0.62
CA GLN A 57 -16.36 4.20 1.86
C GLN A 57 -14.94 4.45 2.37
N GLU A 58 -14.03 3.49 2.16
CA GLU A 58 -12.70 3.49 2.78
C GLU A 58 -11.57 3.38 1.73
N GLY A 59 -11.79 2.69 0.62
CA GLY A 59 -10.78 2.51 -0.43
C GLY A 59 -10.68 3.69 -1.41
N GLU A 60 -11.82 4.17 -1.89
CA GLU A 60 -11.95 5.17 -2.96
C GLU A 60 -11.79 6.63 -2.49
N PRO A 61 -12.29 7.04 -1.30
CA PRO A 61 -12.11 8.40 -0.85
C PRO A 61 -10.64 8.75 -0.56
N ILE A 62 -10.25 9.96 -0.97
CA ILE A 62 -8.95 10.54 -0.64
C ILE A 62 -8.94 10.88 0.87
N CYS A 63 -7.76 10.87 1.49
CA CYS A 63 -7.55 11.17 2.91
C CYS A 63 -8.15 10.16 3.90
N LYS A 64 -8.53 8.96 3.45
CA LYS A 64 -8.85 7.83 4.33
C LYS A 64 -7.61 6.99 4.62
N GLU A 65 -7.40 6.62 5.88
CA GLU A 65 -6.27 5.78 6.26
C GLU A 65 -6.34 4.40 5.60
N SER A 66 -5.19 3.89 5.18
CA SER A 66 -5.09 2.52 4.65
C SER A 66 -5.04 1.52 5.79
N ASP A 67 -6.08 0.69 5.89
CA ASP A 67 -6.13 -0.49 6.76
C ASP A 67 -5.32 -1.69 6.21
N HIS A 68 -5.21 -2.75 7.01
CA HIS A 68 -4.43 -3.97 6.81
C HIS A 68 -4.70 -4.73 5.50
N ILE A 69 -5.85 -4.54 4.86
CA ILE A 69 -6.19 -5.21 3.59
C ILE A 69 -5.64 -4.49 2.35
N HIS A 70 -5.30 -3.20 2.45
CA HIS A 70 -4.92 -2.40 1.27
C HIS A 70 -3.54 -2.77 0.74
N ILE A 71 -2.55 -2.92 1.62
CA ILE A 71 -1.18 -3.31 1.22
C ILE A 71 -1.17 -4.67 0.52
N PRO A 72 -1.75 -5.77 1.07
CA PRO A 72 -1.78 -7.04 0.37
C PRO A 72 -2.57 -6.97 -0.94
N ALA A 73 -3.69 -6.26 -0.99
CA ALA A 73 -4.47 -6.12 -2.23
C ALA A 73 -3.66 -5.39 -3.32
N LEU A 74 -3.00 -4.29 -2.99
CA LEU A 74 -2.18 -3.53 -3.94
C LEU A 74 -0.94 -4.31 -4.38
N ALA A 75 -0.26 -4.99 -3.45
CA ALA A 75 0.89 -5.84 -3.75
C ALA A 75 0.56 -6.94 -4.76
N GLN A 76 -0.61 -7.58 -4.59
CA GLN A 76 -1.12 -8.58 -5.53
C GLN A 76 -1.53 -7.96 -6.87
N ALA A 77 -2.29 -6.87 -6.84
CA ALA A 77 -2.75 -6.16 -8.04
C ALA A 77 -1.61 -5.74 -8.97
N LEU A 78 -0.49 -5.29 -8.38
CA LEU A 78 0.71 -4.87 -9.11
C LEU A 78 1.74 -5.99 -9.29
N SER A 79 1.54 -7.15 -8.66
CA SER A 79 2.53 -8.24 -8.61
C SER A 79 3.91 -7.78 -8.11
N VAL A 80 3.91 -6.97 -7.04
CA VAL A 80 5.12 -6.43 -6.41
C VAL A 80 5.25 -6.91 -4.96
N SER A 81 6.46 -7.25 -4.55
CA SER A 81 6.74 -7.65 -3.16
C SER A 81 7.16 -6.47 -2.30
N ILE A 82 6.43 -6.31 -1.20
CA ILE A 82 6.55 -5.21 -0.24
C ILE A 82 6.85 -5.81 1.14
N GLN A 83 7.91 -5.35 1.77
CA GLN A 83 8.20 -5.65 3.17
C GLN A 83 7.78 -4.47 4.04
N VAL A 84 7.05 -4.72 5.12
CA VAL A 84 6.65 -3.72 6.11
C VAL A 84 7.25 -4.09 7.45
N GLU A 85 8.07 -3.20 8.00
CA GLU A 85 8.56 -3.26 9.37
C GLU A 85 7.57 -2.53 10.28
N TYR A 86 7.12 -3.19 11.35
CA TYR A 86 6.17 -2.59 12.30
C TYR A 86 6.95 -2.08 13.51
N MET A 87 6.85 -0.77 13.76
CA MET A 87 7.40 -0.17 14.96
C MET A 87 6.40 -0.33 16.11
N ASP A 88 6.30 -1.54 16.66
CA ASP A 88 5.57 -1.75 17.90
C ASP A 88 6.48 -1.50 19.12
N ARG A 89 5.87 -1.09 20.24
CA ARG A 89 6.57 -0.90 21.51
C ARG A 89 6.69 -2.22 22.27
N CYS A 90 6.88 -3.35 21.61
CA CYS A 90 7.07 -4.60 22.33
C CYS A 90 8.46 -4.59 22.99
N GLU A 91 8.47 -4.69 24.32
CA GLU A 91 9.67 -4.91 25.12
C GLU A 91 10.39 -6.18 24.63
N GLY A 92 11.40 -6.03 23.79
CA GLY A 92 12.13 -7.18 23.24
C GLY A 92 12.93 -6.97 21.95
N GLY A 93 12.73 -5.86 21.22
CA GLY A 93 13.57 -5.50 20.08
C GLY A 93 13.49 -6.43 18.86
N ALA A 94 12.57 -7.40 18.87
CA ALA A 94 12.32 -8.29 17.74
C ALA A 94 11.34 -7.61 16.76
N ASN A 95 11.87 -6.79 15.85
CA ASN A 95 11.10 -6.33 14.69
C ASN A 95 10.75 -7.55 13.85
N ASN A 96 9.48 -7.92 13.80
CA ASN A 96 8.98 -8.98 12.91
C ASN A 96 8.46 -8.33 11.61
N PRO A 97 9.28 -8.24 10.55
CA PRO A 97 8.83 -7.72 9.27
C PRO A 97 7.74 -8.62 8.68
N ARG A 98 6.72 -8.02 8.06
CA ARG A 98 5.76 -8.75 7.23
C ARG A 98 6.11 -8.56 5.76
N ILE A 99 6.10 -9.65 5.00
CA ILE A 99 6.32 -9.62 3.55
C ILE A 99 4.99 -9.92 2.87
N PHE A 100 4.57 -9.01 2.00
CA PHE A 100 3.41 -9.20 1.12
C PHE A 100 3.89 -9.68 -0.25
N LEU A 101 3.16 -10.63 -0.84
CA LEU A 101 3.58 -11.43 -1.99
C LEU A 101 4.79 -12.32 -1.64
N GLU A 102 4.56 -13.27 -0.73
CA GLU A 102 5.57 -14.24 -0.28
C GLU A 102 6.18 -15.05 -1.44
N GLY A 103 7.42 -15.51 -1.28
CA GLY A 103 8.14 -16.28 -2.30
C GLY A 103 8.95 -15.45 -3.30
N SER A 104 8.94 -14.12 -3.17
CA SER A 104 9.80 -13.22 -3.95
C SER A 104 10.59 -12.27 -3.06
N LYS A 105 11.75 -11.81 -3.55
CA LYS A 105 12.62 -10.89 -2.79
C LYS A 105 11.97 -9.48 -2.78
N PRO A 106 11.70 -8.88 -1.60
CA PRO A 106 11.12 -7.55 -1.53
C PRO A 106 12.00 -6.51 -2.23
N LYS A 107 11.36 -5.63 -3.00
CA LYS A 107 12.01 -4.47 -3.63
C LYS A 107 11.62 -3.15 -2.95
N ILE A 108 10.51 -3.16 -2.23
CA ILE A 108 9.98 -2.01 -1.51
C ILE A 108 10.00 -2.35 -0.02
N TYR A 109 10.56 -1.45 0.79
CA TYR A 109 10.67 -1.60 2.23
C TYR A 109 9.99 -0.39 2.87
N LEU A 110 9.02 -0.64 3.74
CA LEU A 110 8.26 0.38 4.43
C LEU A 110 8.43 0.22 5.94
N LEU A 111 8.41 1.33 6.67
CA LEU A 111 8.26 1.37 8.11
C LEU A 111 6.84 1.83 8.44
N TYR A 112 6.11 1.03 9.20
CA TYR A 112 4.82 1.41 9.75
C TYR A 112 4.98 1.91 11.19
N GLN A 113 4.45 3.10 11.42
CA GLN A 113 4.17 3.67 12.74
C GLN A 113 2.66 3.92 12.83
N PRO A 114 2.04 3.98 14.02
CA PRO A 114 0.60 4.24 14.13
C PRO A 114 0.18 5.50 13.34
N GLY A 115 -0.57 5.31 12.25
CA GLY A 115 -1.04 6.38 11.36
C GLY A 115 -0.04 6.86 10.29
N HIS A 116 1.14 6.24 10.16
CA HIS A 116 2.19 6.71 9.24
C HIS A 116 2.97 5.58 8.56
N TYR A 117 3.33 5.79 7.30
CA TYR A 117 4.23 4.92 6.55
C TYR A 117 5.42 5.73 6.00
N ASP A 118 6.63 5.26 6.27
CA ASP A 118 7.87 5.79 5.72
C ASP A 118 8.53 4.78 4.78
N ILE A 119 9.37 5.27 3.85
CA ILE A 119 10.18 4.43 2.96
C ILE A 119 11.53 4.14 3.63
N LEU A 120 11.91 2.86 3.69
CA LEU A 120 13.23 2.41 4.13
C LEU A 120 14.14 2.12 2.94
N TYR A 121 15.41 2.50 3.08
CA TYR A 121 16.48 2.20 2.13
C TYR A 121 17.49 1.26 2.80
N LYS A 122 17.93 0.23 2.08
CA LYS A 122 18.97 -0.71 2.51
C LYS A 122 20.32 -0.36 1.90
#